data_AF-A0A847XZ13-F1
#
_entry.id   AF-A0A847XZ13-F1
#
_cell.length_a   1.000
_cell.length_b   1.000
_cell.length_c   1.000
_cell.angle_alpha   90.00
_cell.angle_beta   90.00
_cell.angle_gamma   90.00
#
_symmetry.space_group_name_H-M   'P 1'
#
loop_
_entity.id
_entity.type
_entity.pdbx_description
1 polymer ?
#
loop_
_entity_poly.entity_id
_entity_poly.type
_entity_poly.pdbx_seq_one_letter_code
_entity_poly.pdbx_strand_id
1 'polypeptide(L)'
;MKNQKALTWMIILIFVLALFAASMGLFYSFPGQSMEYKTLRGEQVTINMQGLYWYDTVSSAAQMQGNDLITLVVGLPLLLVSTLLAFRGSLRGHLLLTGTLGFFLYTYMSMSMLTAYNDLFLVYVALFGLSLYTFILSLLSFNLSDLPAHFSNHLPRGWIAAMMFITGAFLTLAWLGRIIPPLLNRTTPALENTTTLVIQAMDLVLIVPLAVLAGILLLKRSAWGYLLSSVFILKSITMGLAVSTMGINMTLRGVP
;
A
#
# COMPACT_ATOMS: atom_id res chain seq x y z
N MET A 1 0.14 -5.35 -24.88
CA MET A 1 -0.57 -6.01 -23.74
C MET A 1 -2.02 -6.27 -24.14
N LYS A 2 -2.69 -7.31 -23.60
CA LYS A 2 -4.15 -7.46 -23.78
C LYS A 2 -4.88 -6.25 -23.16
N ASN A 3 -5.99 -5.81 -23.74
CA ASN A 3 -6.83 -4.71 -23.26
C ASN A 3 -6.13 -3.33 -23.11
N GLN A 4 -5.10 -3.07 -23.91
CA GLN A 4 -4.25 -1.88 -23.79
C GLN A 4 -5.03 -0.54 -23.84
N LYS A 5 -6.06 -0.41 -24.69
CA LYS A 5 -6.87 0.81 -24.76
C LYS A 5 -7.60 1.12 -23.44
N ALA A 6 -8.21 0.10 -22.83
CA ALA A 6 -8.91 0.25 -21.55
C ALA A 6 -7.92 0.58 -20.43
N LEU A 7 -6.81 -0.16 -20.35
CA LEU A 7 -5.75 0.08 -19.35
C LEU A 7 -5.19 1.50 -19.44
N THR A 8 -5.02 2.03 -20.65
CA THR A 8 -4.50 3.40 -20.85
C THR A 8 -5.41 4.43 -20.19
N TRP A 9 -6.72 4.38 -20.43
CA TRP A 9 -7.67 5.30 -19.82
C TRP A 9 -7.72 5.17 -18.30
N MET A 10 -7.76 3.95 -17.79
CA MET A 10 -7.80 3.71 -16.34
C MET A 10 -6.53 4.21 -15.65
N ILE A 11 -5.34 3.98 -16.24
CA ILE A 11 -4.06 4.47 -15.71
C ILE A 11 -4.00 5.99 -15.71
N ILE A 12 -4.48 6.66 -16.78
CA ILE A 12 -4.53 8.13 -16.82
C ILE A 12 -5.43 8.66 -15.71
N LEU A 13 -6.61 8.07 -15.51
CA LEU A 13 -7.51 8.45 -14.43
C LEU A 13 -6.88 8.23 -13.05
N ILE A 14 -6.24 7.08 -12.82
CA ILE A 14 -5.50 6.80 -11.58
C ILE A 14 -4.42 7.86 -11.36
N PHE A 15 -3.64 8.19 -12.39
CA PHE A 15 -2.56 9.18 -12.29
C PHE A 15 -3.10 10.55 -11.88
N VAL A 16 -4.14 11.05 -12.57
CA VAL A 16 -4.72 12.38 -12.30
C VAL A 16 -5.36 12.43 -10.93
N LEU A 17 -6.18 11.43 -10.57
CA LEU A 17 -6.88 11.40 -9.29
C LEU A 17 -5.89 11.23 -8.12
N ALA A 18 -4.85 10.42 -8.28
CA ALA A 18 -3.85 10.24 -7.23
C ALA A 18 -2.94 11.45 -7.06
N LEU A 19 -2.56 12.10 -8.16
CA LEU A 19 -1.86 13.39 -8.12
C LEU A 19 -2.69 14.42 -7.35
N PHE A 20 -3.98 14.53 -7.67
CA PHE A 20 -4.89 15.42 -6.97
C PHE A 20 -5.01 15.06 -5.48
N ALA A 21 -5.32 13.80 -5.15
CA ALA A 21 -5.51 13.36 -3.77
C ALA A 21 -4.27 13.55 -2.90
N ALA A 22 -3.10 13.12 -3.39
CA ALA A 22 -1.85 13.23 -2.64
C ALA A 22 -1.37 14.69 -2.53
N SER A 23 -1.59 15.52 -3.55
CA SER A 23 -1.29 16.96 -3.46
C SER A 23 -2.18 17.64 -2.44
N MET A 24 -3.48 17.32 -2.41
CA MET A 24 -4.40 17.86 -1.41
C MET A 24 -4.01 17.40 0.00
N GLY A 25 -3.66 16.13 0.21
CA GLY A 25 -3.24 15.64 1.53
C GLY A 25 -2.01 16.34 2.11
N LEU A 26 -1.10 16.81 1.26
CA LEU A 26 0.13 17.50 1.66
C LEU A 26 0.02 19.02 1.72
N PHE A 27 -0.62 19.64 0.72
CA PHE A 27 -0.57 21.09 0.52
C PHE A 27 -1.85 21.80 0.94
N TYR A 28 -2.96 21.07 1.09
CA TYR A 28 -4.21 21.67 1.57
C TYR A 28 -4.12 21.88 3.08
N SER A 29 -3.90 23.13 3.46
CA SER A 29 -3.80 23.55 4.86
C SER A 29 -5.00 24.40 5.24
N PHE A 30 -5.80 23.88 6.17
CA PHE A 30 -6.76 24.65 6.94
C PHE A 30 -6.11 25.00 8.29
N PRO A 31 -6.11 26.27 8.72
CA PRO A 31 -5.48 26.66 9.97
C PRO A 31 -6.25 26.08 11.15
N GLY A 32 -5.52 25.41 12.04
CA GLY A 32 -6.01 24.89 13.30
C GLY A 32 -4.86 24.45 14.19
N GLN A 33 -5.15 24.13 15.45
CA GLN A 33 -4.17 23.61 16.39
C GLN A 33 -4.61 22.22 16.83
N SER A 34 -3.67 21.29 16.88
CA SER A 34 -3.94 19.93 17.33
C SER A 34 -4.45 19.96 18.77
N MET A 35 -5.45 19.14 19.05
CA MET A 35 -6.19 19.18 20.32
C MET A 35 -6.14 17.81 20.99
N GLU A 36 -5.84 17.79 22.29
CA GLU A 36 -5.99 16.59 23.09
C GLU A 36 -7.46 16.22 23.24
N TYR A 37 -7.77 14.95 23.02
CA TYR A 37 -9.11 14.42 23.08
C TYR A 37 -9.11 13.05 23.74
N LYS A 38 -10.09 12.83 24.62
CA LYS A 38 -10.34 11.53 25.22
C LYS A 38 -11.39 10.80 24.39
N THR A 39 -11.04 9.67 23.79
CA THR A 39 -11.97 8.89 22.98
C THR A 39 -13.11 8.30 23.83
N LEU A 40 -14.16 7.80 23.17
CA LEU A 40 -15.26 7.08 23.84
C LEU A 40 -14.78 5.83 24.60
N ARG A 41 -13.61 5.29 24.24
CA ARG A 41 -12.96 4.16 24.92
C ARG A 41 -12.05 4.60 26.08
N GLY A 42 -11.95 5.91 26.34
CA GLY A 42 -11.09 6.48 27.37
C GLY A 42 -9.62 6.61 26.97
N GLU A 43 -9.27 6.38 25.70
CA GLU A 43 -7.91 6.56 25.18
C GLU A 43 -7.60 8.05 25.04
N GLN A 44 -6.43 8.49 25.50
CA GLN A 44 -5.96 9.85 25.26
C GLN A 44 -5.26 9.91 23.90
N VAL A 45 -5.79 10.73 23.00
CA VAL A 45 -5.25 10.93 21.65
C VAL A 45 -5.14 12.42 21.34
N THR A 46 -4.29 12.77 20.40
CA THR A 46 -4.20 14.13 19.86
C THR A 46 -4.82 14.15 18.48
N ILE A 47 -5.92 14.89 18.31
CA ILE A 47 -6.59 15.08 17.02
C ILE A 47 -5.84 16.14 16.23
N ASN A 48 -5.65 15.89 14.94
CA ASN A 48 -4.82 16.71 14.07
C ASN A 48 -5.35 18.14 13.91
N MET A 49 -6.67 18.29 13.67
CA MET A 49 -7.38 19.57 13.52
C MET A 49 -6.72 20.51 12.49
N GLN A 50 -6.11 19.95 11.44
CA GLN A 50 -5.37 20.70 10.42
C GLN A 50 -5.50 20.05 9.04
N GLY A 51 -5.60 20.88 8.01
CA GLY A 51 -5.58 20.42 6.62
C GLY A 51 -6.67 19.42 6.28
N LEU A 52 -6.38 18.52 5.33
CA LEU A 52 -7.33 17.51 4.84
C LEU A 52 -7.66 16.41 5.88
N TYR A 53 -6.67 16.00 6.67
CA TYR A 53 -6.80 14.95 7.69
C TYR A 53 -7.23 15.52 9.04
N TRP A 54 -8.27 16.35 9.02
CA TRP A 54 -8.67 17.17 10.18
C TRP A 54 -9.09 16.32 11.39
N TYR A 55 -9.95 15.32 11.18
CA TYR A 55 -10.51 14.48 12.24
C TYR A 55 -9.68 13.25 12.59
N ASP A 56 -8.59 13.01 11.83
CA ASP A 56 -7.63 11.97 12.13
C ASP A 56 -6.76 12.35 13.33
N THR A 57 -6.16 11.35 13.98
CA THR A 57 -5.12 11.62 14.98
C THR A 57 -3.87 12.19 14.31
N VAL A 58 -3.03 12.90 15.06
CA VAL A 58 -1.74 13.40 14.55
C VAL A 58 -0.88 12.25 13.99
N SER A 59 -0.90 11.09 14.65
CA SER A 59 -0.23 9.86 14.18
C SER A 59 -0.78 9.36 12.84
N SER A 60 -2.11 9.25 12.70
CA SER A 60 -2.75 8.80 11.46
C SER A 60 -2.53 9.79 10.32
N ALA A 61 -2.71 11.09 10.58
CA ALA A 61 -2.47 12.15 9.61
C ALA A 61 -1.02 12.15 9.11
N ALA A 62 -0.04 11.99 10.00
CA ALA A 62 1.38 11.91 9.62
C ALA A 62 1.67 10.69 8.72
N GLN A 63 1.07 9.53 9.01
CA GLN A 63 1.19 8.34 8.18
C GLN A 63 0.59 8.55 6.78
N MET A 64 -0.58 9.18 6.71
CA MET A 64 -1.26 9.47 5.44
C MET A 64 -0.48 10.46 4.60
N GLN A 65 -0.01 11.56 5.20
CA GLN A 65 0.87 12.53 4.54
C GLN A 65 2.18 11.89 4.07
N GLY A 66 2.76 10.98 4.86
CA GLY A 66 3.92 10.19 4.44
C GLY A 66 3.63 9.34 3.19
N ASN A 67 2.45 8.73 3.12
CA ASN A 67 2.01 7.95 1.97
C ASN A 67 1.71 8.84 0.75
N ASP A 68 1.13 10.03 0.96
CA ASP A 68 0.91 11.03 -0.10
C ASP A 68 2.23 11.48 -0.72
N LEU A 69 3.24 11.79 0.11
CA LEU A 69 4.57 12.19 -0.36
C LEU A 69 5.19 11.11 -1.25
N ILE A 70 5.08 9.85 -0.83
CA ILE A 70 5.60 8.72 -1.63
C ILE A 70 4.78 8.48 -2.88
N THR A 71 3.47 8.68 -2.81
CA THR A 71 2.62 8.61 -4.00
C THR A 71 3.09 9.65 -5.03
N LEU A 72 3.41 10.87 -4.62
CA LEU A 72 3.91 11.91 -5.52
C LEU A 72 5.33 11.65 -6.04
N VAL A 73 6.27 11.32 -5.15
CA VAL A 73 7.72 11.26 -5.49
C VAL A 73 8.14 9.92 -6.08
N VAL A 74 7.44 8.84 -5.73
CA VAL A 74 7.78 7.48 -6.16
C VAL A 74 6.64 6.86 -6.96
N GLY A 75 5.41 6.87 -6.44
CA GLY A 75 4.25 6.20 -7.03
C GLY A 75 3.94 6.67 -8.44
N LEU A 76 3.75 7.98 -8.63
CA LEU A 76 3.39 8.58 -9.92
C LEU A 76 4.53 8.47 -10.96
N PRO A 77 5.80 8.80 -10.65
CA PRO A 77 6.89 8.57 -11.59
C PRO A 77 7.02 7.09 -11.98
N LEU A 78 6.85 6.18 -11.03
CA LEU A 78 6.91 4.75 -11.29
C LEU A 78 5.74 4.30 -12.16
N LEU A 79 4.53 4.82 -11.94
CA LEU A 79 3.36 4.53 -12.77
C LEU A 79 3.60 4.98 -14.21
N LEU A 80 4.16 6.17 -14.41
CA LEU A 80 4.48 6.69 -15.75
C LEU A 80 5.54 5.82 -16.46
N VAL A 81 6.69 5.60 -15.82
CA VAL A 81 7.81 4.86 -16.40
C VAL A 81 7.42 3.41 -16.67
N SER A 82 6.75 2.76 -15.73
CA SER A 82 6.31 1.38 -15.89
C SER A 82 5.27 1.23 -16.99
N THR A 83 4.33 2.17 -17.13
CA THR A 83 3.34 2.18 -18.21
C THR A 83 4.01 2.28 -19.58
N LEU A 84 4.96 3.22 -19.74
CA LEU A 84 5.69 3.40 -20.99
C LEU A 84 6.47 2.13 -21.38
N LEU A 85 7.16 1.51 -20.42
CA LEU A 85 7.91 0.27 -20.66
C LEU A 85 6.97 -0.90 -20.99
N ALA A 86 5.86 -1.05 -20.26
CA ALA A 86 4.88 -2.11 -20.46
C ALA A 86 4.22 -2.02 -21.85
N PHE A 87 3.87 -0.81 -22.29
CA PHE A 87 3.27 -0.59 -23.61
C PHE A 87 4.24 -0.71 -24.78
N ARG A 88 5.55 -0.60 -24.52
CA ARG A 88 6.63 -0.98 -25.46
C ARG A 88 6.88 -2.49 -25.53
N GLY A 89 6.09 -3.31 -24.82
CA GLY A 89 6.23 -4.76 -24.80
C GLY A 89 7.28 -5.28 -23.82
N SER A 90 7.84 -4.42 -22.95
CA SER A 90 8.82 -4.87 -21.95
C SER A 90 8.13 -5.68 -20.85
N LEU A 91 8.55 -6.93 -20.68
CA LEU A 91 8.08 -7.77 -19.58
C LEU A 91 8.42 -7.15 -18.21
N ARG A 92 9.62 -6.59 -18.07
CA ARG A 92 10.03 -5.89 -16.83
C ARG A 92 9.12 -4.69 -16.54
N GLY A 93 8.78 -3.92 -17.58
CA GLY A 93 7.84 -2.81 -17.47
C GLY A 93 6.46 -3.26 -17.02
N HIS A 94 5.97 -4.39 -17.56
CA HIS A 94 4.67 -4.94 -17.20
C HIS A 94 4.63 -5.49 -15.76
N LEU A 95 5.69 -6.18 -15.31
CA LEU A 95 5.83 -6.59 -13.90
C LEU A 95 5.87 -5.37 -12.97
N LEU A 96 6.64 -4.35 -13.35
CA LEU A 96 6.75 -3.11 -12.60
C LEU A 96 5.38 -2.41 -12.48
N LEU A 97 4.67 -2.27 -13.60
CA LEU A 97 3.35 -1.64 -13.67
C LEU A 97 2.36 -2.36 -12.77
N THR A 98 2.37 -3.69 -12.80
CA THR A 98 1.46 -4.51 -11.99
C THR A 98 1.76 -4.34 -10.50
N GLY A 99 3.03 -4.35 -10.11
CA GLY A 99 3.41 -4.03 -8.73
C GLY A 99 3.01 -2.61 -8.32
N THR A 100 3.18 -1.63 -9.21
CA THR A 100 2.81 -0.23 -8.94
C THR A 100 1.31 -0.11 -8.72
N LEU A 101 0.50 -0.74 -9.57
CA LEU A 101 -0.96 -0.80 -9.38
C LEU A 101 -1.33 -1.47 -8.06
N GLY A 102 -0.58 -2.48 -7.60
CA GLY A 102 -0.75 -3.09 -6.28
C GLY A 102 -0.46 -2.11 -5.13
N PHE A 103 0.53 -1.22 -5.29
CA PHE A 103 0.78 -0.13 -4.35
C PHE A 103 -0.41 0.84 -4.27
N PHE A 104 -0.89 1.35 -5.41
CA PHE A 104 -2.06 2.23 -5.49
C PHE A 104 -3.31 1.57 -4.90
N LEU A 105 -3.55 0.31 -5.25
CA LEU A 105 -4.65 -0.50 -4.74
C LEU A 105 -4.63 -0.55 -3.21
N TYR A 106 -3.50 -0.93 -2.61
CA TYR A 106 -3.38 -1.00 -1.16
C TYR A 106 -3.57 0.38 -0.50
N THR A 107 -2.93 1.43 -1.04
CA THR A 107 -2.99 2.77 -0.46
C THR A 107 -4.42 3.31 -0.45
N TYR A 108 -5.13 3.26 -1.57
CA TYR A 108 -6.48 3.82 -1.65
C TYR A 108 -7.56 2.91 -1.07
N MET A 109 -7.33 1.59 -1.01
CA MET A 109 -8.15 0.70 -0.16
C MET A 109 -8.02 1.10 1.31
N SER A 110 -6.79 1.34 1.79
CA SER A 110 -6.56 1.78 3.17
C SER A 110 -7.22 3.14 3.43
N MET A 111 -7.00 4.15 2.57
CA MET A 111 -7.58 5.48 2.77
C MET A 111 -9.11 5.47 2.74
N SER A 112 -9.74 4.70 1.85
CA SER A 112 -11.21 4.63 1.81
C SER A 112 -11.85 3.97 3.04
N MET A 113 -11.06 3.22 3.83
CA MET A 113 -11.55 2.45 4.99
C MET A 113 -11.01 2.95 6.34
N LEU A 114 -9.89 3.69 6.34
CA LEU A 114 -9.17 4.13 7.53
C LEU A 114 -9.25 5.65 7.74
N THR A 115 -9.23 6.45 6.68
CA THR A 115 -9.24 7.92 6.79
C THR A 115 -10.57 8.38 7.37
N ALA A 116 -10.52 9.33 8.31
CA ALA A 116 -11.73 10.01 8.74
C ALA A 116 -12.43 10.65 7.54
N TYR A 117 -13.77 10.68 7.56
CA TYR A 117 -14.54 11.21 6.44
C TYR A 117 -14.11 12.65 6.10
N ASN A 118 -13.82 12.89 4.82
CA ASN A 118 -13.40 14.18 4.30
C ASN A 118 -13.88 14.36 2.85
N ASP A 119 -13.63 15.54 2.29
CA ASP A 119 -14.10 15.93 0.95
C ASP A 119 -13.58 15.03 -0.20
N LEU A 120 -12.51 14.26 0.03
CA LEU A 120 -11.91 13.37 -0.95
C LEU A 120 -12.38 11.92 -0.84
N PHE A 121 -13.35 11.61 0.02
CA PHE A 121 -13.83 10.24 0.20
C PHE A 121 -14.19 9.53 -1.13
N LEU A 122 -14.95 10.20 -2.01
CA LEU A 122 -15.31 9.63 -3.31
C LEU A 122 -14.11 9.47 -4.26
N VAL A 123 -13.09 10.33 -4.12
CA VAL A 123 -11.84 10.21 -4.88
C VAL A 123 -11.07 8.96 -4.43
N TYR A 124 -10.99 8.70 -3.12
CA TYR A 124 -10.38 7.48 -2.59
C TYR A 124 -11.12 6.21 -3.07
N VAL A 125 -12.46 6.23 -3.07
CA VAL A 125 -13.28 5.11 -3.56
C VAL A 125 -13.06 4.88 -5.06
N ALA A 126 -13.04 5.95 -5.86
CA ALA A 126 -12.77 5.85 -7.30
C ALA A 126 -11.37 5.30 -7.58
N LEU A 127 -10.35 5.80 -6.86
CA LEU A 127 -8.97 5.31 -6.96
C LEU A 127 -8.84 3.86 -6.54
N PHE A 128 -9.52 3.45 -5.47
CA PHE A 128 -9.56 2.05 -5.04
C PHE A 128 -10.15 1.16 -6.14
N GLY A 129 -11.34 1.49 -6.64
CA GLY A 129 -12.00 0.71 -7.69
C GLY A 129 -11.18 0.65 -8.99
N LEU A 130 -10.70 1.79 -9.47
CA LEU A 130 -9.85 1.85 -10.67
C LEU A 130 -8.57 1.02 -10.49
N SER A 131 -7.89 1.16 -9.35
CA SER A 131 -6.66 0.42 -9.07
C SER A 131 -6.91 -1.08 -9.00
N LEU A 132 -8.01 -1.51 -8.38
CA LEU A 132 -8.39 -2.92 -8.27
C LEU A 132 -8.60 -3.55 -9.64
N TYR A 133 -9.47 -2.96 -10.47
CA TYR A 133 -9.78 -3.52 -11.78
C TYR A 133 -8.61 -3.40 -12.75
N THR A 134 -7.83 -2.32 -12.69
CA THR A 134 -6.61 -2.18 -13.51
C THR A 134 -5.56 -3.21 -13.10
N PHE A 135 -5.38 -3.46 -11.80
CA PHE A 135 -4.48 -4.48 -11.28
C PHE A 135 -4.89 -5.89 -11.74
N ILE A 136 -6.18 -6.24 -11.63
CA ILE A 136 -6.71 -7.52 -12.11
C ILE A 136 -6.51 -7.68 -13.62
N LEU A 137 -6.87 -6.67 -14.42
CA LEU A 137 -6.67 -6.70 -15.86
C LEU A 137 -5.19 -6.81 -16.25
N SER A 138 -4.30 -6.14 -15.49
CA SER A 138 -2.85 -6.25 -15.68
C SER A 138 -2.35 -7.66 -15.40
N LEU A 139 -2.77 -8.28 -14.28
CA LEU A 139 -2.43 -9.66 -13.93
C LEU A 139 -2.91 -10.66 -15.00
N LEU A 140 -4.15 -10.51 -15.49
CA LEU A 140 -4.72 -11.40 -16.50
C LEU A 140 -4.12 -11.21 -17.91
N SER A 141 -3.37 -10.13 -18.13
CA SER A 141 -2.75 -9.84 -19.42
C SER A 141 -1.38 -10.50 -19.62
N PHE A 142 -0.79 -11.12 -18.59
CA PHE A 142 0.47 -11.86 -18.70
C PHE A 142 0.29 -13.17 -19.47
N ASN A 143 1.27 -13.50 -20.32
CA ASN A 143 1.38 -14.85 -20.87
C ASN A 143 2.15 -15.75 -19.89
N LEU A 144 1.42 -16.55 -19.11
CA LEU A 144 2.00 -17.38 -18.04
C LEU A 144 2.87 -18.53 -18.57
N SER A 145 2.64 -19.01 -19.80
CA SER A 145 3.42 -20.12 -20.37
C SER A 145 4.90 -19.76 -20.55
N ASP A 146 5.16 -18.53 -20.96
CA ASP A 146 6.50 -18.09 -21.38
C ASP A 146 7.25 -17.38 -20.24
N LEU A 147 6.54 -17.03 -19.17
CA LEU A 147 7.07 -16.21 -18.08
C LEU A 147 8.30 -16.82 -17.41
N PRO A 148 8.34 -18.13 -17.06
CA PRO A 148 9.51 -18.72 -16.41
C PRO A 148 10.77 -18.68 -17.28
N ALA A 149 10.64 -18.72 -18.61
CA ALA A 149 11.77 -18.71 -19.54
C ALA A 149 12.54 -17.39 -19.56
N HIS A 150 11.91 -16.30 -19.09
CA HIS A 150 12.53 -14.97 -19.04
C HIS A 150 13.34 -14.71 -17.76
N PHE A 151 13.31 -15.65 -16.80
CA PHE A 151 14.07 -15.55 -15.56
C PHE A 151 15.31 -16.44 -15.61
N SER A 152 16.45 -15.88 -15.23
CA SER A 152 17.71 -16.63 -15.16
C SER A 152 17.60 -17.82 -14.21
N ASN A 153 18.28 -18.91 -14.57
CA ASN A 153 18.45 -20.07 -13.68
C ASN A 153 19.28 -19.74 -12.44
N HIS A 154 20.07 -18.65 -12.45
CA HIS A 154 20.87 -18.17 -11.32
C HIS A 154 20.12 -17.20 -10.40
N LEU A 155 18.83 -16.94 -10.63
CA LEU A 155 18.05 -16.12 -9.70
C LEU A 155 18.10 -16.73 -8.29
N PRO A 156 18.46 -15.98 -7.23
CA PRO A 156 18.57 -16.49 -5.87
C PRO A 156 17.17 -16.68 -5.24
N ARG A 157 16.38 -17.60 -5.83
CA ARG A 157 14.98 -17.87 -5.49
C ARG A 157 14.80 -18.22 -4.03
N GLY A 158 15.74 -18.97 -3.46
CA GLY A 158 15.74 -19.35 -2.04
C GLY A 158 15.80 -18.13 -1.13
N TRP A 159 16.70 -17.17 -1.41
CA TRP A 159 16.82 -15.93 -0.63
C TRP A 159 15.59 -15.04 -0.76
N ILE A 160 15.05 -14.90 -1.98
CA ILE A 160 13.83 -14.11 -2.21
C ILE A 160 12.65 -14.73 -1.44
N ALA A 161 12.44 -16.04 -1.55
CA ALA A 161 11.37 -16.73 -0.84
C ALA A 161 11.57 -16.65 0.68
N ALA A 162 12.81 -16.79 1.18
CA ALA A 162 13.12 -16.64 2.59
C ALA A 162 12.78 -15.24 3.10
N MET A 163 13.15 -14.18 2.36
CA MET A 163 12.79 -12.80 2.70
C MET A 163 11.26 -12.62 2.79
N MET A 164 10.53 -13.20 1.85
CA MET A 164 9.06 -13.14 1.84
C MET A 164 8.45 -13.86 3.04
N PHE A 165 8.93 -15.07 3.35
CA PHE A 165 8.46 -15.82 4.53
C PHE A 165 8.80 -15.10 5.84
N ILE A 166 10.01 -14.54 5.96
CA ILE A 166 10.40 -13.75 7.14
C ILE A 166 9.49 -12.54 7.29
N THR A 167 9.21 -11.82 6.20
CA THR A 167 8.30 -10.65 6.23
C THR A 167 6.89 -11.06 6.62
N GLY A 168 6.36 -12.15 6.03
CA GLY A 168 5.04 -12.68 6.35
C GLY A 168 4.93 -13.15 7.80
N ALA A 169 5.95 -13.85 8.31
CA ALA A 169 6.02 -14.29 9.70
C ALA A 169 6.11 -13.10 10.67
N PHE A 170 6.94 -12.11 10.36
CA PHE A 170 7.07 -10.88 11.14
C PHE A 170 5.73 -10.15 11.26
N LEU A 171 5.05 -9.88 10.14
CA LEU A 171 3.74 -9.21 10.14
C LEU A 171 2.68 -10.04 10.88
N THR A 172 2.67 -11.36 10.68
CA THR A 172 1.75 -12.25 11.39
C THR A 172 1.96 -12.16 12.90
N LEU A 173 3.20 -12.26 13.37
CA LEU A 173 3.51 -12.18 14.80
C LEU A 173 3.22 -10.80 15.37
N ALA A 174 3.55 -9.72 14.65
CA ALA A 174 3.29 -8.35 15.08
C ALA A 174 1.78 -8.08 15.23
N TRP A 175 0.98 -8.47 14.23
CA TRP A 175 -0.46 -8.24 14.23
C TRP A 175 -1.23 -9.16 15.17
N LEU A 176 -0.88 -10.45 15.22
CA LEU A 176 -1.46 -11.36 16.21
C LEU A 176 -1.04 -10.97 17.64
N GLY A 177 0.18 -10.49 17.85
CA GLY A 177 0.62 -9.95 19.14
C GLY A 177 -0.17 -8.72 19.59
N ARG A 178 -0.68 -7.91 18.65
CA ARG A 178 -1.57 -6.77 18.95
C ARG A 178 -3.03 -7.20 19.17
N ILE A 179 -3.49 -8.26 18.52
CA ILE A 179 -4.91 -8.67 18.50
C ILE A 179 -5.23 -9.71 19.59
N ILE A 180 -4.40 -10.74 19.74
CA ILE A 180 -4.68 -11.90 20.61
C ILE A 180 -4.70 -11.52 22.10
N PRO A 181 -3.73 -10.76 22.67
CA PRO A 181 -3.75 -10.48 24.10
C PRO A 181 -5.00 -9.70 24.56
N PRO A 182 -5.44 -8.62 23.87
CA PRO A 182 -6.70 -7.96 24.22
C PRO A 182 -7.91 -8.88 24.08
N LEU A 183 -7.94 -9.74 23.05
CA LEU A 183 -9.01 -10.71 22.84
C LEU A 183 -9.13 -11.71 24.01
N LEU A 184 -7.98 -12.25 24.47
CA LEU A 184 -7.94 -13.20 25.59
C LEU A 184 -8.31 -12.52 26.92
N ASN A 185 -7.83 -11.29 27.12
CA ASN A 185 -8.07 -10.53 28.35
C ASN A 185 -9.43 -9.83 28.38
N ARG A 186 -10.23 -9.96 27.30
CA ARG A 186 -11.50 -9.23 27.10
C ARG A 186 -11.35 -7.72 27.27
N THR A 187 -10.21 -7.18 26.85
CA THR A 187 -9.92 -5.75 26.81
C THR A 187 -9.98 -5.22 25.38
N THR A 188 -10.15 -3.90 25.22
CA THR A 188 -10.05 -3.26 23.91
C THR A 188 -8.59 -2.94 23.58
N PRO A 189 -8.07 -3.31 22.39
CA PRO A 189 -6.76 -2.83 21.95
C PRO A 189 -6.77 -1.31 21.84
N ALA A 190 -5.60 -0.68 21.88
CA ALA A 190 -5.46 0.71 21.47
C ALA A 190 -5.84 0.83 19.99
N LEU A 191 -6.92 1.56 19.72
CA LEU A 191 -7.45 1.80 18.38
C LEU A 191 -7.22 3.23 17.91
N GLU A 192 -6.63 4.07 18.76
CA GLU A 192 -6.63 5.51 18.56
C GLU A 192 -8.07 6.00 18.36
N ASN A 193 -8.30 7.01 17.51
CA ASN A 193 -9.63 7.49 17.17
C ASN A 193 -10.33 6.64 16.09
N THR A 194 -9.83 5.44 15.76
CA THR A 194 -10.40 4.58 14.71
C THR A 194 -11.48 3.62 15.25
N THR A 195 -12.23 2.98 14.36
CA THR A 195 -13.25 1.99 14.72
C THR A 195 -12.69 0.58 14.89
N THR A 196 -11.61 0.24 14.17
CA THR A 196 -11.02 -1.10 14.14
C THR A 196 -9.60 -1.09 13.58
N LEU A 197 -8.93 -2.24 13.61
CA LEU A 197 -7.56 -2.47 13.13
C LEU A 197 -7.52 -2.76 11.62
N VAL A 198 -7.84 -1.74 10.79
CA VAL A 198 -7.98 -1.87 9.33
C VAL A 198 -6.68 -2.35 8.67
N ILE A 199 -5.53 -1.75 9.02
CA ILE A 199 -4.22 -2.11 8.45
C ILE A 199 -3.86 -3.56 8.78
N GLN A 200 -4.08 -3.97 10.02
CA GLN A 200 -3.79 -5.33 10.47
C GLN A 200 -4.66 -6.35 9.71
N ALA A 201 -5.95 -6.05 9.53
CA ALA A 201 -6.84 -6.90 8.75
C ALA A 201 -6.37 -6.99 7.28
N MET A 202 -6.02 -5.85 6.66
CA MET A 202 -5.50 -5.82 5.29
C MET A 202 -4.20 -6.61 5.15
N ASP A 203 -3.27 -6.49 6.09
CA ASP A 203 -2.00 -7.19 6.03
C ASP A 203 -2.16 -8.69 6.22
N LEU A 204 -2.99 -9.13 7.16
CA LEU A 204 -3.26 -10.55 7.42
C LEU A 204 -4.03 -11.22 6.27
N VAL A 205 -4.82 -10.47 5.50
CA VAL A 205 -5.60 -11.00 4.37
C VAL A 205 -4.86 -10.89 3.04
N LEU A 206 -4.10 -9.82 2.82
CA LEU A 206 -3.49 -9.52 1.53
C LEU A 206 -1.98 -9.78 1.54
N ILE A 207 -1.24 -9.20 2.49
CA ILE A 207 0.23 -9.18 2.44
C ILE A 207 0.81 -10.51 2.90
N VAL A 208 0.36 -11.03 4.04
CA VAL A 208 0.85 -12.29 4.62
C VAL A 208 0.55 -13.47 3.69
N PRO A 209 -0.68 -13.68 3.19
CA PRO A 209 -0.96 -14.78 2.28
C PRO A 209 -0.22 -14.63 0.95
N LEU A 210 -0.10 -13.41 0.42
CA LEU A 210 0.70 -13.15 -0.78
C LEU A 210 2.17 -13.54 -0.56
N ALA A 211 2.77 -13.17 0.57
CA ALA A 211 4.15 -13.52 0.89
C ALA A 211 4.38 -15.03 0.91
N VAL A 212 3.48 -15.76 1.59
CA VAL A 212 3.56 -17.22 1.72
C VAL A 212 3.31 -17.91 0.39
N LEU A 213 2.21 -17.58 -0.29
CA LEU A 213 1.86 -18.22 -1.56
C LEU A 213 2.89 -17.94 -2.65
N ALA A 214 3.32 -16.69 -2.79
CA ALA A 214 4.30 -16.32 -3.79
C ALA A 214 5.68 -16.93 -3.50
N GLY A 215 6.09 -17.00 -2.22
CA GLY A 215 7.32 -17.69 -1.81
C GLY A 215 7.28 -19.19 -2.15
N ILE A 216 6.19 -19.89 -1.81
CA ILE A 216 6.02 -21.32 -2.15
C ILE A 216 6.02 -21.53 -3.67
N LEU A 217 5.28 -20.71 -4.41
CA LEU A 217 5.18 -20.82 -5.87
C LEU A 217 6.50 -20.48 -6.58
N LEU A 218 7.28 -19.54 -6.03
CA LEU A 218 8.61 -19.19 -6.53
C LEU A 218 9.60 -20.34 -6.35
N LEU A 219 9.57 -21.02 -5.21
CA LEU A 219 10.38 -22.23 -4.97
C LEU A 219 9.97 -23.37 -5.92
N LYS A 220 8.68 -23.48 -6.24
CA LYS A 220 8.15 -24.40 -7.26
C LYS A 220 8.42 -23.96 -8.71
N ARG A 221 9.08 -22.82 -8.92
CA ARG A 221 9.41 -22.26 -10.24
C ARG A 221 8.18 -22.02 -11.13
N SER A 222 7.01 -21.78 -10.53
CA SER A 222 5.79 -21.54 -11.29
C SER A 222 5.76 -20.11 -11.84
N ALA A 223 5.08 -19.90 -12.97
CA ALA A 223 4.87 -18.57 -13.54
C ALA A 223 4.24 -17.60 -12.52
N TRP A 224 3.23 -18.06 -11.80
CA TRP A 224 2.60 -17.28 -10.72
C TRP A 224 3.57 -16.94 -9.60
N GLY A 225 4.53 -17.81 -9.29
CA GLY A 225 5.58 -17.53 -8.31
C GLY A 225 6.41 -16.31 -8.69
N TYR A 226 6.87 -16.23 -9.93
CA TYR A 226 7.64 -15.07 -10.42
C TYR A 226 6.81 -13.79 -10.45
N LEU A 227 5.58 -13.88 -10.94
CA LEU A 227 4.67 -12.73 -11.05
C LEU A 227 4.33 -12.17 -9.67
N LEU A 228 3.82 -12.99 -8.76
CA LEU A 228 3.41 -12.55 -7.43
C LEU A 228 4.60 -12.09 -6.58
N SER A 229 5.78 -12.72 -6.73
CA SER A 229 6.99 -12.27 -6.04
C SER A 229 7.43 -10.88 -6.52
N SER A 230 7.31 -10.58 -7.81
CA SER A 230 7.63 -9.24 -8.32
C SER A 230 6.71 -8.16 -7.76
N VAL A 231 5.41 -8.46 -7.63
CA VAL A 231 4.42 -7.57 -7.01
C VAL A 231 4.74 -7.35 -5.53
N PHE A 232 5.03 -8.44 -4.80
CA PHE A 232 5.36 -8.38 -3.38
C PHE A 232 6.62 -7.53 -3.13
N ILE A 233 7.71 -7.80 -3.86
CA ILE A 233 8.98 -7.07 -3.69
C ILE A 233 8.79 -5.58 -3.94
N LEU A 234 8.05 -5.20 -4.99
CA LEU A 234 7.82 -3.79 -5.26
C LEU A 234 7.03 -3.11 -4.15
N LYS A 235 6.00 -3.81 -3.61
CA LYS A 235 5.27 -3.32 -2.44
C LYS A 235 6.19 -3.20 -1.22
N SER A 236 7.05 -4.18 -0.96
CA SER A 236 8.01 -4.13 0.15
C SER A 236 8.99 -2.97 0.02
N ILE A 237 9.48 -2.66 -1.20
CA ILE A 237 10.37 -1.52 -1.44
C ILE A 237 9.63 -0.19 -1.18
N THR A 238 8.45 0.00 -1.78
CA THR A 238 7.66 1.23 -1.58
C THR A 238 7.28 1.43 -0.12
N MET A 239 6.94 0.35 0.59
CA MET A 239 6.63 0.38 2.03
C MET A 239 7.88 0.66 2.88
N GLY A 240 9.02 0.03 2.56
CA GLY A 240 10.30 0.30 3.24
C GLY A 240 10.76 1.75 3.09
N LEU A 241 10.56 2.34 1.90
CA LEU A 241 10.78 3.78 1.68
C LEU A 241 9.83 4.62 2.54
N ALA A 242 8.54 4.25 2.62
CA ALA A 242 7.56 4.94 3.46
C ALA A 242 7.90 4.97 4.93
N VAL A 243 8.22 3.81 5.49
CA VAL A 243 8.59 3.71 6.88
C VAL A 243 9.90 4.47 7.14
N SER A 244 10.87 4.42 6.22
CA SER A 244 12.13 5.15 6.37
C SER A 244 11.92 6.68 6.34
N THR A 245 11.14 7.19 5.39
CA THR A 245 10.81 8.62 5.31
C THR A 245 9.99 9.08 6.51
N MET A 246 9.07 8.25 7.00
CA MET A 246 8.31 8.50 8.21
C MET A 246 9.22 8.61 9.43
N GLY A 247 10.13 7.65 9.64
CA GLY A 247 11.08 7.69 10.75
C GLY A 247 11.97 8.95 10.72
N ILE A 248 12.42 9.37 9.54
CA ILE A 248 13.16 10.63 9.37
C ILE A 248 12.29 11.84 9.74
N ASN A 249 11.04 11.89 9.27
CA ASN A 249 10.13 13.01 9.55
C ASN A 249 9.75 13.10 11.04
N MET A 250 9.49 11.96 11.68
CA MET A 250 9.24 11.89 13.12
C MET A 250 10.46 12.39 13.92
N THR A 251 11.66 11.95 13.54
CA THR A 251 12.92 12.42 14.15
C THR A 251 13.10 13.94 13.97
N LEU A 252 12.85 14.48 12.77
CA LEU A 252 12.94 15.91 12.48
C LEU A 252 11.91 16.75 13.25
N ARG A 253 10.76 16.16 13.59
CA ARG A 253 9.69 16.79 14.36
C ARG A 253 9.78 16.53 15.87
N GLY A 254 10.84 15.86 16.34
CA GLY A 254 11.04 15.58 17.77
C GLY A 254 10.05 14.59 18.37
N VAL A 255 9.40 13.77 17.53
CA VAL A 255 8.47 12.71 17.96
C VAL A 255 9.22 11.37 17.92
N PRO A 256 9.23 10.59 19.02
CA PRO A 256 9.91 9.29 19.07
C PRO A 256 9.32 8.27 18.10
#